data_AF-A0A522LMW9-F1
#
_entry.id   AF-A0A522LMW9-F1
#
_cell.length_a   1.000
_cell.length_b   1.000
_cell.length_c   1.000
_cell.angle_alpha   90.00
_cell.angle_beta   90.00
_cell.angle_gamma   90.00
#
_symmetry.space_group_name_H-M   'P 1'
#
loop_
_entity.id
_entity.type
_entity.pdbx_description
1 polymer ?
#
loop_
_entity_poly.entity_id
_entity_poly.type
_entity_poly.pdbx_seq_one_letter_code
_entity_poly.pdbx_strand_id
1 'polypeptide(L)'
;MPNRGRKGVALFIVLGVMMVVVVLGVVILRIVTSNSRLTHHQISRIRAYYACKAGMNLAFDRLRRGTWTLPASPTGVNYYCINGKVDAAITCLATINDTTILPYNVQIGIYPPNSGVNQTTKVQIKTSFTYALTETF
;
A
#
# COMPACT_ATOMS: atom_id res chain seq x y z
N MET A 1 32.07 21.11 -61.16
CA MET A 1 30.61 21.36 -61.04
C MET A 1 30.21 21.21 -59.58
N PRO A 2 29.90 22.29 -58.86
CA PRO A 2 29.71 22.25 -57.41
C PRO A 2 28.36 21.62 -57.05
N ASN A 3 28.41 20.48 -56.35
CA ASN A 3 27.27 19.69 -55.84
C ASN A 3 26.44 20.45 -54.77
N ARG A 4 25.81 21.58 -55.14
CA ARG A 4 24.97 22.39 -54.23
C ARG A 4 23.73 21.64 -53.72
N GLY A 5 23.16 20.72 -54.52
CA GLY A 5 21.98 19.95 -54.12
C GLY A 5 22.19 18.95 -52.97
N ARG A 6 23.40 18.39 -52.81
CA ARG A 6 23.66 17.35 -51.80
C ARG A 6 23.68 17.88 -50.36
N LYS A 7 24.05 19.16 -50.17
CA LYS A 7 24.14 19.79 -48.84
C LYS A 7 22.76 20.14 -48.27
N GLY A 8 21.83 20.55 -49.13
CA GLY A 8 20.44 20.82 -48.71
C GLY A 8 19.71 19.54 -48.29
N VAL A 9 19.88 18.45 -49.05
CA VAL A 9 19.27 17.14 -48.72
C VAL A 9 19.77 16.60 -47.38
N ALA A 10 21.06 16.74 -47.07
CA ALA A 10 21.61 16.34 -45.78
C ALA A 10 20.96 17.06 -44.59
N LEU A 11 20.64 18.35 -44.73
CA LEU A 11 20.01 19.15 -43.67
C LEU A 11 18.55 18.71 -43.42
N PHE A 12 17.80 18.39 -44.48
CA PHE A 12 16.45 17.84 -44.35
C PHE A 12 16.44 16.46 -43.71
N ILE A 13 17.44 15.60 -44.01
CA ILE A 13 17.56 14.29 -43.38
C ILE A 13 17.78 14.44 -41.87
N VAL A 14 18.71 15.32 -41.45
CA VAL A 14 18.98 15.55 -40.03
C VAL A 14 17.75 16.12 -39.32
N LEU A 15 17.04 17.05 -39.95
CA LEU A 15 15.84 17.66 -39.37
C LEU A 15 14.69 16.66 -39.24
N GLY A 16 14.50 15.79 -40.23
CA GLY A 16 13.54 14.69 -40.16
C GLY A 16 13.86 13.70 -39.04
N VAL A 17 15.13 13.32 -38.89
CA VAL A 17 15.57 12.42 -37.81
C VAL A 17 15.34 13.06 -36.44
N MET A 18 15.67 14.35 -36.27
CA MET A 18 15.41 15.07 -35.02
C MET A 18 13.91 15.11 -34.68
N MET A 19 13.04 15.32 -35.67
CA MET A 19 11.59 15.30 -35.45
C MET A 19 11.11 13.93 -34.96
N VAL A 20 11.59 12.84 -35.56
CA VAL A 20 11.26 11.47 -35.15
C VAL A 20 11.71 11.19 -33.71
N VAL A 21 12.92 11.63 -33.33
CA VAL A 21 13.42 11.46 -31.95
C VAL A 21 12.55 12.20 -30.93
N VAL A 22 12.10 13.42 -31.23
CA VAL A 22 11.21 14.18 -30.33
C VAL A 22 9.86 13.48 -30.17
N VAL A 23 9.26 12.99 -31.26
CA VAL A 23 7.98 12.27 -31.20
C VAL A 23 8.11 11.00 -30.35
N LEU A 24 9.18 10.22 -30.54
CA LEU A 24 9.45 9.02 -29.72
C LEU A 24 9.64 9.38 -28.25
N GLY A 25 10.36 10.46 -27.94
CA GLY A 25 10.53 10.94 -26.57
C GLY A 25 9.21 11.27 -25.88
N VAL A 26 8.30 11.95 -26.57
CA VAL A 26 6.95 12.28 -26.04
C VAL A 26 6.15 11.02 -25.74
N VAL A 27 6.18 10.03 -26.63
CA VAL A 27 5.47 8.75 -26.45
C VAL A 27 5.98 8.01 -25.21
N ILE A 28 7.31 7.93 -25.04
CA ILE A 28 7.92 7.29 -23.86
C ILE A 28 7.50 8.00 -22.58
N LEU A 29 7.52 9.34 -22.55
CA LEU A 29 7.08 10.12 -21.40
C LEU A 29 5.62 9.82 -21.02
N ARG A 30 4.73 9.68 -22.02
CA ARG A 30 3.32 9.35 -21.79
C ARG A 30 3.13 7.94 -21.22
N ILE A 31 3.92 6.98 -21.66
CA ILE A 31 3.87 5.60 -21.14
C ILE A 31 4.33 5.57 -19.67
N VAL A 32 5.45 6.23 -19.36
CA VAL A 32 6.02 6.25 -18.00
C VAL A 32 5.07 6.94 -17.01
N THR A 33 4.50 8.08 -17.39
CA THR A 33 3.54 8.82 -16.55
C THR A 33 2.27 8.01 -16.27
N SER A 34 1.75 7.28 -17.27
CA SER A 34 0.60 6.38 -17.10
C SER A 34 0.87 5.25 -16.09
N ASN A 35 2.06 4.64 -16.18
CA ASN A 35 2.44 3.53 -15.29
C ASN A 35 2.67 3.97 -13.83
N SER A 36 3.05 5.22 -13.57
CA SER A 36 3.30 5.73 -12.21
C SER A 36 2.06 5.68 -11.29
N ARG A 37 0.86 5.95 -11.84
CA ARG A 37 -0.39 5.93 -11.06
C ARG A 37 -0.82 4.51 -10.73
N LEU A 38 -0.62 3.60 -11.67
CA LEU A 38 -0.88 2.17 -11.50
C LEU A 38 0.05 1.56 -10.45
N THR A 39 1.35 1.85 -10.52
CA THR A 39 2.32 1.34 -9.54
C THR A 39 2.05 1.89 -8.14
N HIS A 40 1.67 3.16 -7.99
CA HIS A 40 1.34 3.73 -6.69
C HIS A 40 0.19 2.97 -6.00
N HIS A 41 -0.88 2.63 -6.74
CA HIS A 41 -1.98 1.85 -6.20
C HIS A 41 -1.56 0.42 -5.83
N GLN A 42 -0.74 -0.23 -6.67
CA GLN A 42 -0.27 -1.59 -6.39
C GLN A 42 0.66 -1.64 -5.17
N ILE A 43 1.59 -0.69 -5.06
CA ILE A 43 2.54 -0.58 -3.94
C ILE A 43 1.77 -0.31 -2.63
N SER A 44 0.75 0.55 -2.66
CA SER A 44 -0.13 0.79 -1.51
C SER A 44 -0.79 -0.49 -1.01
N ARG A 45 -1.38 -1.28 -1.92
CA ARG A 45 -2.02 -2.56 -1.55
C ARG A 45 -1.02 -3.55 -0.94
N ILE A 46 0.21 -3.59 -1.48
CA ILE A 46 1.29 -4.43 -0.94
C ILE A 46 1.65 -3.98 0.48
N ARG A 47 1.82 -2.67 0.70
CA ARG A 47 2.12 -2.11 2.04
C ARG A 47 1.03 -2.45 3.05
N ALA A 48 -0.23 -2.26 2.70
CA ALA A 48 -1.37 -2.60 3.56
C ALA A 48 -1.39 -4.09 3.91
N TYR A 49 -1.10 -4.95 2.93
CA TYR A 49 -1.06 -6.40 3.14
C TYR A 49 0.07 -6.84 4.10
N TYR A 50 1.27 -6.28 3.94
CA TYR A 50 2.37 -6.56 4.86
C TYR A 50 2.14 -5.97 6.26
N ALA A 51 1.49 -4.81 6.36
CA ALA A 51 1.07 -4.25 7.64
C ALA A 51 0.08 -5.17 8.38
N CYS A 52 -0.90 -5.73 7.66
CA CYS A 52 -1.80 -6.75 8.23
C CYS A 52 -1.05 -7.99 8.73
N LYS A 53 -0.09 -8.50 7.94
CA LYS A 53 0.71 -9.67 8.33
C LYS A 53 1.55 -9.42 9.57
N ALA A 54 2.17 -8.25 9.67
CA ALA A 54 2.92 -7.86 10.85
C ALA A 54 2.00 -7.73 12.08
N GLY A 55 0.83 -7.11 11.93
CA GLY A 55 -0.20 -7.07 12.98
C GLY A 55 -0.66 -8.46 13.41
N MET A 56 -0.75 -9.42 12.49
CA MET A 56 -1.09 -10.82 12.79
C MET A 56 -0.02 -11.49 13.64
N ASN A 57 1.24 -11.34 13.25
CA ASN A 57 2.35 -11.93 13.97
C ASN A 57 2.46 -11.34 15.39
N LEU A 58 2.28 -10.02 15.52
CA LEU A 58 2.21 -9.36 16.82
C LEU A 58 1.06 -9.89 17.66
N ALA A 59 -0.13 -10.06 17.07
CA ALA A 59 -1.28 -10.60 17.78
C ALA A 59 -1.00 -11.99 18.34
N PHE A 60 -0.41 -12.87 17.52
CA PHE A 60 -0.04 -14.22 17.98
C PHE A 60 1.03 -14.20 19.06
N ASP A 61 2.07 -13.37 18.94
CA ASP A 61 3.10 -13.24 19.96
C ASP A 61 2.51 -12.75 21.30
N ARG A 62 1.62 -11.75 21.26
CA ARG A 62 0.95 -11.22 22.46
C ARG A 62 -0.04 -12.19 23.08
N LEU A 63 -0.78 -12.94 22.27
CA LEU A 63 -1.66 -14.02 22.74
C LEU A 63 -0.85 -15.15 23.38
N ARG A 64 0.25 -15.56 22.76
CA ARG A 64 1.15 -16.59 23.28
C ARG A 64 1.78 -16.18 24.62
N ARG A 65 2.16 -14.91 24.77
CA ARG A 65 2.70 -14.37 26.02
C ARG A 65 1.64 -14.09 27.09
N GLY A 66 0.35 -14.28 26.78
CA GLY A 66 -0.75 -13.99 27.71
C GLY A 66 -0.98 -12.50 27.98
N THR A 67 -0.33 -11.60 27.23
CA THR A 67 -0.53 -10.15 27.38
C THR A 67 -1.89 -9.73 26.83
N TRP A 68 -2.35 -10.39 25.76
CA TRP A 68 -3.67 -10.17 25.19
C TRP A 68 -4.61 -11.29 25.59
N THR A 69 -5.77 -10.90 26.10
CA THR A 69 -6.79 -11.82 26.58
C THR A 69 -7.85 -12.06 25.53
N LEU A 70 -8.41 -13.25 25.59
CA LEU A 70 -9.61 -13.62 24.86
C LEU A 70 -10.82 -12.88 25.46
N PRO A 71 -11.82 -12.54 24.65
CA PRO A 71 -13.05 -11.98 25.19
C PRO A 71 -13.73 -13.01 26.10
N ALA A 72 -14.10 -12.56 27.31
CA ALA A 72 -14.77 -13.41 28.30
C ALA A 72 -16.23 -13.73 27.91
N SER A 73 -16.83 -12.91 27.04
CA SER A 73 -18.17 -13.11 26.53
C SER A 73 -18.16 -13.95 25.24
N PRO A 74 -19.08 -14.92 25.08
CA PRO A 74 -19.22 -15.71 23.86
C PRO A 74 -19.64 -14.89 22.62
N THR A 75 -20.05 -13.64 22.81
CA THR A 75 -20.36 -12.68 21.73
C THR A 75 -19.42 -11.48 21.71
N GLY A 76 -18.51 -11.37 22.68
CA GLY A 76 -17.61 -10.22 22.81
C GLY A 76 -16.45 -10.30 21.83
N VAL A 77 -15.94 -9.14 21.41
CA VAL A 77 -14.71 -9.03 20.61
C VAL A 77 -13.76 -8.09 21.32
N ASN A 78 -12.54 -8.56 21.59
CA ASN A 78 -11.50 -7.70 22.13
C ASN A 78 -10.74 -7.06 20.96
N TYR A 79 -10.74 -5.73 20.92
CA TYR A 79 -10.04 -4.98 19.88
C TYR A 79 -8.73 -4.40 20.40
N TYR A 80 -7.67 -4.59 19.65
CA TYR A 80 -6.35 -4.00 19.89
C TYR A 80 -5.95 -3.18 18.68
N CYS A 81 -5.30 -2.04 18.92
CA CYS A 81 -5.00 -1.08 17.86
C CYS A 81 -3.52 -0.75 17.83
N ILE A 82 -2.99 -0.55 16.63
CA ILE A 82 -1.64 -0.10 16.38
C ILE A 82 -1.73 1.24 15.67
N ASN A 83 -1.12 2.28 16.24
CA ASN A 83 -1.13 3.67 15.75
C ASN A 83 -2.52 4.32 15.59
N GLY A 84 -3.58 3.63 16.00
CA GLY A 84 -4.94 4.16 16.04
C GLY A 84 -5.99 3.15 15.62
N LYS A 85 -7.26 3.53 15.81
CA LYS A 85 -8.41 2.76 15.34
C LYS A 85 -8.61 2.94 13.83
N VAL A 86 -9.05 1.88 13.16
CA VAL A 86 -9.45 1.93 11.76
C VAL A 86 -10.92 2.30 11.65
N ASP A 87 -11.76 1.68 12.47
CA ASP A 87 -13.18 2.00 12.56
C ASP A 87 -13.46 2.91 13.75
N ALA A 88 -14.13 4.03 13.51
CA ALA A 88 -14.43 5.02 14.55
C ALA A 88 -15.32 4.46 15.68
N ALA A 89 -16.19 3.49 15.35
CA ALA A 89 -17.14 2.85 16.26
C ALA A 89 -16.49 1.83 17.22
N ILE A 90 -15.22 1.48 17.01
CA ILE A 90 -14.54 0.46 17.79
C ILE A 90 -13.66 1.10 18.86
N THR A 91 -13.73 0.54 20.07
CA THR A 91 -12.90 0.95 21.20
C THR A 91 -11.78 -0.06 21.40
N CYS A 92 -10.54 0.41 21.34
CA CYS A 92 -9.36 -0.42 21.51
C CYS A 92 -9.11 -0.63 23.01
N LEU A 93 -8.96 -1.88 23.44
CA LEU A 93 -8.58 -2.24 24.80
C LEU A 93 -7.15 -1.79 25.12
N ALA A 94 -6.27 -1.90 24.14
CA ALA A 94 -4.93 -1.34 24.19
C ALA A 94 -4.52 -0.80 22.82
N THR A 95 -3.74 0.28 22.85
CA THR A 95 -3.16 0.91 21.67
C THR A 95 -1.65 0.87 21.78
N ILE A 96 -0.99 0.31 20.77
CA ILE A 96 0.47 0.30 20.65
C ILE A 96 0.83 1.36 19.61
N ASN A 97 1.58 2.38 20.01
CA ASN A 97 2.09 3.37 19.07
C ASN A 97 3.52 2.98 18.68
N ASP A 98 3.66 2.46 17.47
CA ASP A 98 4.96 2.10 16.88
C ASP A 98 4.96 2.58 15.43
N THR A 99 5.24 3.87 15.26
CA THR A 99 5.26 4.53 13.95
C THR A 99 6.56 4.28 13.19
N THR A 100 7.58 3.70 13.83
CA THR A 100 8.89 3.44 13.21
C THR A 100 8.90 2.12 12.46
N ILE A 101 8.19 1.10 12.96
CA ILE A 101 8.11 -0.22 12.32
C ILE A 101 6.85 -0.36 11.47
N LEU A 102 5.73 0.22 11.91
CA LEU A 102 4.41 0.04 11.28
C LEU A 102 3.70 1.39 11.12
N PRO A 103 4.04 2.24 10.13
CA PRO A 103 3.50 3.61 10.03
C PRO A 103 1.99 3.70 9.66
N TYR A 104 1.24 2.61 9.77
CA TYR A 104 -0.16 2.50 9.37
C TYR A 104 -1.04 2.12 10.55
N ASN A 105 -2.31 2.55 10.48
CA ASN A 105 -3.30 2.19 11.49
C ASN A 105 -3.74 0.75 11.25
N VAL A 106 -3.49 -0.12 12.23
CA VAL A 106 -3.88 -1.53 12.20
C VAL A 106 -4.80 -1.81 13.38
N GLN A 107 -5.93 -2.43 13.11
CA GLN A 107 -6.90 -2.85 14.10
C GLN A 107 -7.01 -4.37 14.10
N ILE A 108 -6.92 -4.98 15.28
CA ILE A 108 -6.92 -6.42 15.48
C ILE A 108 -8.10 -6.77 16.37
N GLY A 109 -9.05 -7.53 15.85
CA GLY A 109 -10.19 -8.07 16.58
C GLY A 109 -9.96 -9.53 16.93
N ILE A 110 -10.00 -9.86 18.21
CA ILE A 110 -9.92 -11.23 18.73
C ILE A 110 -11.32 -11.65 19.15
N TYR A 111 -11.80 -12.69 18.51
CA TYR A 111 -13.13 -13.26 18.73
C TYR A 111 -13.08 -14.36 19.81
N PRO A 112 -14.24 -14.74 20.38
CA PRO A 112 -14.28 -15.76 21.43
C PRO A 112 -13.92 -17.15 20.88
N PRO A 113 -13.60 -18.11 21.76
CA PRO A 113 -13.39 -19.49 21.33
C PRO A 113 -14.61 -20.03 20.57
N ASN A 114 -14.37 -20.89 19.59
CA ASN A 114 -15.36 -21.45 18.66
C ASN A 114 -15.98 -20.46 17.66
N SER A 115 -15.41 -19.26 17.50
CA SER A 115 -15.84 -18.28 16.49
C SER A 115 -15.27 -18.55 15.08
N GLY A 116 -14.29 -19.45 14.97
CA GLY A 116 -13.70 -19.91 13.72
C GLY A 116 -14.08 -21.36 13.44
N VAL A 117 -13.08 -22.24 13.40
CA VAL A 117 -13.28 -23.69 13.48
C VAL A 117 -13.41 -24.15 14.93
N ASN A 118 -13.99 -25.32 15.15
CA ASN A 118 -14.24 -25.85 16.49
C ASN A 118 -12.93 -25.86 17.32
N GLN A 119 -12.99 -25.38 18.57
CA GLN A 119 -11.86 -25.15 19.47
C GLN A 119 -10.84 -24.09 19.02
N THR A 120 -11.18 -23.21 18.08
CA THR A 120 -10.30 -22.12 17.64
C THR A 120 -10.94 -20.75 17.80
N THR A 121 -10.09 -19.73 17.84
CA THR A 121 -10.48 -18.33 17.97
C THR A 121 -10.20 -17.62 16.66
N LYS A 122 -11.18 -16.91 16.12
CA LYS A 122 -10.98 -16.08 14.95
C LYS A 122 -10.18 -14.83 15.33
N VAL A 123 -9.17 -14.51 14.53
CA VAL A 123 -8.44 -13.25 14.61
C VAL A 123 -8.69 -12.50 13.31
N GLN A 124 -9.25 -11.30 13.39
CA GLN A 124 -9.48 -10.42 12.25
C GLN A 124 -8.55 -9.23 12.35
N ILE A 125 -7.96 -8.85 11.21
CA ILE A 125 -7.05 -7.73 11.15
C ILE A 125 -7.52 -6.83 10.04
N LYS A 126 -7.68 -5.56 10.36
CA LYS A 126 -8.15 -4.52 9.45
C LYS A 126 -7.13 -3.40 9.45
N THR A 127 -6.81 -2.90 8.26
CA THR A 127 -5.95 -1.73 8.09
C THR A 127 -6.69 -0.71 7.25
N SER A 128 -6.45 0.57 7.53
CA SER A 128 -6.87 1.65 6.64
C SER A 128 -5.64 2.20 5.95
N PHE A 129 -5.72 2.32 4.63
CA PHE A 129 -4.71 3.01 3.85
C PHE A 129 -5.41 4.07 3.00
N THR A 130 -5.08 5.32 3.23
CA THR A 130 -5.56 6.44 2.41
C THR A 130 -4.53 6.71 1.33
N TYR A 131 -4.96 6.73 0.07
CA TYR A 131 -4.14 7.25 -1.02
C TYR A 131 -3.96 8.76 -0.79
N ALA A 132 -2.78 9.19 -0.35
CA ALA A 132 -2.45 10.60 -0.40
C ALA A 132 -2.35 11.00 -1.88
N LEU A 133 -3.36 11.70 -2.40
CA LEU A 133 -3.31 12.38 -3.69
C LEU A 133 -2.62 13.74 -3.53
N THR A 134 -1.48 13.77 -2.86
CA THR A 134 -0.83 15.03 -2.47
C THR A 134 0.58 15.11 -3.03
N GLU A 135 0.69 14.99 -4.35
CA GLU A 135 1.76 15.65 -5.10
C GLU A 135 1.11 16.26 -6.34
N THR A 136 0.70 17.52 -6.19
CA THR A 136 0.48 18.42 -7.33
C THR A 136 1.83 18.64 -7.99
N PHE A 137 2.06 18.00 -9.14
CA PHE A 137 3.14 18.36 -10.06
C PHE A 137 2.75 19.60 -10.86
#